data_AF-A0A6A4YXT2-F1
#
_entry.id   AF-A0A6A4YXT2-F1
#
_cell.length_a   1.000
_cell.length_b   1.000
_cell.length_c   1.000
_cell.angle_alpha   90.00
_cell.angle_beta   90.00
_cell.angle_gamma   90.00
#
_symmetry.space_group_name_H-M   'P 1'
#
loop_
_entity.id
_entity.type
_entity.pdbx_description
1 polymer ?
#
loop_
_entity_poly.entity_id
_entity_poly.type
_entity_poly.pdbx_seq_one_letter_code
_entity_poly.pdbx_strand_id
1 'polypeptide(L)' 'STDQQKCDSRTCHRALHWLTDPETRDCYVSVGLGPVSDLNKYVTLDEFCHASDVHALRLELAAFDAPVNGTTD' A
#
# COMPACT_ATOMS: atom_id res chain seq x y z
N SER A 1 5.51 1.87 -19.64
CA SER A 1 5.51 2.58 -18.35
C SER A 1 6.15 1.70 -17.32
N THR A 2 7.19 2.19 -16.63
CA THR A 2 7.70 1.56 -15.39
C THR A 2 6.69 1.73 -14.25
N ASP A 3 6.90 1.04 -13.14
CA ASP A 3 6.04 1.17 -11.96
C ASP A 3 6.19 2.54 -11.30
N GLN A 4 7.41 3.09 -11.22
CA GLN A 4 7.64 4.47 -10.77
C GLN A 4 6.84 5.49 -11.61
N GLN A 5 6.83 5.35 -12.95
CA GLN A 5 6.04 6.23 -13.83
C GLN A 5 4.53 6.14 -13.57
N LYS A 6 4.02 5.00 -13.06
CA LYS A 6 2.61 4.85 -12.69
C LYS A 6 2.33 5.51 -11.34
N CYS A 7 3.23 5.40 -10.36
CA CYS A 7 3.12 6.07 -9.07
C CYS A 7 3.18 7.59 -9.22
N ASP A 8 4.08 8.11 -10.07
CA ASP A 8 4.24 9.55 -10.29
C ASP A 8 3.04 10.18 -11.02
N SER A 9 2.26 9.36 -11.75
CA SER A 9 1.05 9.81 -12.43
C SER A 9 -0.12 9.86 -11.47
N ARG A 10 -0.55 11.07 -11.09
CA ARG A 10 -1.73 11.28 -10.21
C ARG A 10 -2.98 10.53 -10.65
N THR A 11 -3.23 10.45 -11.95
CA THR A 11 -4.40 9.74 -12.49
C THR A 11 -4.25 8.23 -12.31
N CYS A 12 -3.08 7.68 -12.59
CA CYS A 12 -2.81 6.26 -12.39
C CYS A 12 -2.85 5.89 -10.91
N HIS A 13 -2.23 6.69 -10.04
CA HIS A 13 -2.22 6.47 -8.59
C HIS A 13 -3.62 6.55 -8.00
N ARG A 14 -4.46 7.51 -8.44
CA ARG A 14 -5.85 7.56 -8.01
C ARG A 14 -6.63 6.32 -8.44
N ALA A 15 -6.49 5.89 -9.70
CA ALA A 15 -7.15 4.69 -10.18
C ALA A 15 -6.68 3.43 -9.43
N LEU A 16 -5.40 3.38 -9.06
CA LEU A 16 -4.82 2.31 -8.26
C LEU A 16 -5.52 2.16 -6.92
N HIS A 17 -5.73 3.27 -6.19
CA HIS A 17 -6.46 3.25 -4.92
C HIS A 17 -7.89 2.72 -5.05
N TRP A 18 -8.58 3.04 -6.15
CA TRP A 18 -9.89 2.43 -6.41
C TRP A 18 -9.79 0.92 -6.61
N LEU A 19 -8.78 0.44 -7.36
CA LEU A 19 -8.61 -0.99 -7.63
C LEU A 19 -8.15 -1.81 -6.42
N THR A 20 -7.49 -1.18 -5.45
CA THR A 20 -7.05 -1.83 -4.20
C THR A 20 -8.08 -1.73 -3.07
N ASP A 21 -9.07 -0.84 -3.20
CA ASP A 21 -10.15 -0.67 -2.25
C ASP A 21 -10.97 -1.98 -2.06
N PRO A 22 -11.23 -2.41 -0.81
CA PRO A 22 -11.95 -3.65 -0.53
C PRO A 22 -13.34 -3.73 -1.17
N GLU A 23 -14.12 -2.65 -1.16
CA GLU A 23 -15.48 -2.63 -1.73
C GLU A 23 -15.42 -2.82 -3.25
N THR A 24 -14.45 -2.18 -3.90
CA THR A 24 -14.24 -2.36 -5.35
C THR A 24 -13.84 -3.78 -5.69
N ARG A 25 -12.99 -4.41 -4.87
CA ARG A 25 -12.55 -5.80 -5.05
C ARG A 25 -13.69 -6.80 -4.85
N ASP A 26 -14.52 -6.59 -3.84
CA ASP A 26 -15.71 -7.40 -3.60
C ASP A 26 -16.72 -7.24 -4.74
N CYS A 27 -16.93 -6.00 -5.20
CA CYS A 27 -17.77 -5.70 -6.35
C CYS A 27 -17.29 -6.44 -7.61
N TYR A 28 -15.99 -6.38 -7.93
CA TYR A 28 -15.37 -7.07 -9.07
C TYR A 28 -15.72 -8.57 -9.12
N VAL A 29 -15.66 -9.25 -7.97
CA VAL A 29 -16.04 -10.66 -7.86
C VAL A 29 -17.55 -10.83 -7.98
N SER A 30 -18.33 -10.00 -7.28
CA SER A 30 -19.79 -10.11 -7.24
C SER A 30 -20.46 -9.95 -8.61
N VAL A 31 -19.89 -9.11 -9.49
CA VAL A 31 -20.38 -8.89 -10.86
C VAL A 31 -19.79 -9.88 -11.88
N GLY A 32 -18.97 -10.83 -11.44
CA GLY A 32 -18.45 -11.91 -12.27
C GLY A 32 -17.33 -11.50 -13.24
N LEU A 33 -16.57 -10.44 -12.93
CA LEU A 33 -15.46 -10.00 -13.78
C LEU A 33 -14.21 -10.88 -13.66
N GLY A 34 -14.09 -11.66 -12.58
CA GLY A 34 -13.01 -12.61 -12.36
C GLY A 34 -12.76 -12.88 -10.87
N PRO A 35 -11.80 -13.74 -10.52
CA PRO A 35 -11.38 -13.91 -9.14
C PRO A 35 -10.65 -12.66 -8.62
N VAL A 36 -10.76 -12.39 -7.32
CA VAL A 36 -10.07 -11.26 -6.66
C VAL A 36 -8.55 -11.27 -6.87
N SER A 37 -7.97 -12.46 -7.10
CA SER A 37 -6.53 -12.63 -7.36
C SER A 37 -6.05 -11.89 -8.61
N ASP A 38 -6.93 -11.62 -9.58
CA ASP A 38 -6.58 -10.84 -10.78
C ASP A 38 -6.16 -9.41 -10.44
N LEU A 39 -6.62 -8.90 -9.28
CA LEU A 39 -6.32 -7.58 -8.78
C LEU A 39 -5.07 -7.53 -7.89
N ASN A 40 -4.46 -8.67 -7.53
CA ASN A 40 -3.29 -8.71 -6.64
C ASN A 40 -2.10 -7.90 -7.18
N LYS A 41 -1.92 -7.84 -8.51
CA LYS A 41 -0.89 -7.01 -9.14
C LYS A 41 -1.02 -5.52 -8.81
N TYR A 42 -2.24 -5.04 -8.56
CA TYR A 42 -2.51 -3.66 -8.16
C TYR A 42 -2.18 -3.44 -6.68
N VAL A 43 -2.40 -4.44 -5.83
CA VAL A 43 -1.96 -4.40 -4.43
C VAL A 43 -0.44 -4.27 -4.36
N THR A 44 0.29 -5.12 -5.10
CA THR A 44 1.76 -5.05 -5.14
C THR A 44 2.26 -3.72 -5.68
N LEU A 45 1.57 -3.12 -6.66
CA LEU A 45 1.92 -1.79 -7.17
C LEU A 45 1.66 -0.69 -6.14
N ASP A 46 0.56 -0.77 -5.38
CA ASP A 46 0.22 0.20 -4.33
C ASP A 46 1.25 0.14 -3.18
N GLU A 47 1.62 -1.07 -2.75
CA GLU A 47 2.72 -1.30 -1.81
C GLU A 47 4.04 -0.71 -2.31
N PHE A 48 4.36 -0.88 -3.59
CA PHE A 48 5.53 -0.26 -4.20
C PHE A 48 5.46 1.28 -4.17
N CYS A 49 4.32 1.86 -4.52
CA CYS A 49 4.14 3.32 -4.50
C CYS A 49 4.26 3.91 -3.09
N HIS A 50 3.97 3.13 -2.04
CA HIS A 50 3.94 3.58 -0.64
C HIS A 50 5.07 3.00 0.22
N ALA A 51 6.08 2.36 -0.38
CA ALA A 51 7.15 1.69 0.35
C ALA A 51 7.91 2.64 1.31
N SER A 52 8.02 3.93 0.97
CA SER A 52 8.59 4.96 1.86
C SER A 52 7.75 5.20 3.12
N ASP A 53 6.43 5.20 2.97
CA ASP A 53 5.48 5.55 4.03
C ASP A 53 5.40 4.40 5.03
N VAL A 54 5.38 3.17 4.52
CA VAL A 54 5.47 1.94 5.32
C VAL A 54 6.82 1.86 6.05
N HIS A 55 7.91 2.27 5.41
CA HIS A 55 9.23 2.30 6.04
C HIS A 55 9.29 3.34 7.18
N ALA A 56 8.75 4.53 6.97
CA ALA A 56 8.69 5.59 7.98
C ALA A 56 7.89 5.15 9.21
N LEU A 57 6.67 4.63 9.02
CA LEU A 57 5.87 4.07 10.11
C LEU A 57 6.58 2.94 10.86
N ARG A 58 7.31 2.08 10.14
CA ARG A 58 8.06 0.98 10.75
C ARG A 58 9.24 1.48 11.59
N LEU A 59 9.93 2.54 11.15
CA LEU A 59 10.97 3.19 11.95
C LEU A 59 10.41 3.84 13.20
N GLU A 60 9.27 4.54 13.10
CA GLU A 60 8.59 5.13 14.25
C GLU A 60 8.15 4.09 15.27
N LEU A 61 7.58 2.96 14.81
CA LEU A 61 7.20 1.86 15.69
C LEU A 61 8.42 1.22 16.37
N ALA A 62 9.51 1.00 15.62
CA ALA A 62 10.75 0.48 16.18
C ALA A 62 11.40 1.43 17.20
N ALA A 63 11.24 2.74 17.02
CA ALA A 63 11.70 3.74 17.98
C ALA A 63 10.82 3.79 19.24
N PHE A 64 9.52 3.50 19.12
CA PHE A 64 8.60 3.40 20.26
C PHE A 64 8.88 2.14 21.12
N ASP A 65 9.19 1.02 20.48
CA ASP A 65 9.55 -0.24 21.16
C ASP A 65 11.01 -0.28 21.65
N ALA A 66 11.80 0.75 21.35
CA ALA A 66 13.17 0.84 21.84
C ALA A 66 13.15 0.99 23.37
N PRO A 67 13.88 0.13 24.13
CA PRO A 67 13.93 0.27 25.57
C PRO A 67 14.52 1.64 25.90
N VAL A 68 13.75 2.47 26.61
CA VAL A 68 14.26 3.72 27.20
C VAL A 68 15.35 3.30 28.17
N ASN A 69 16.61 3.42 27.74
CA ASN A 69 17.74 3.18 28.62
C ASN A 69 17.74 4.35 29.62
N GLY A 70 17.08 4.14 30.75
CA GLY A 70 17.00 5.10 31.83
C GLY A 70 18.39 5.32 32.39
N THR A 71 19.05 6.38 31.91
CA THR A 71 20.08 7.06 32.68
C THR A 71 19.37 7.84 33.79
N THR A 72 19.22 7.20 34.94
CA THR A 72 19.08 7.90 36.21
C THR A 72 20.44 8.50 36.57
N ASP A 73 20.43 9.81 36.84
CA ASP A 73 21.52 10.61 37.41
C ASP A 73 22.17 9.97 38.65
#